data_AF-A0A950PRM4-F1
#
_entry.id   AF-A0A950PRM4-F1
#
_cell.length_a   1.000
_cell.length_b   1.000
_cell.length_c   1.000
_cell.angle_alpha   90.00
_cell.angle_beta   90.00
_cell.angle_gamma   90.00
#
_symmetry.space_group_name_H-M   'P 1'
#
loop_
_entity.id
_entity.type
_entity.pdbx_description
1 polymer ?
#
loop_
_entity_poly.entity_id
_entity_poly.type
_entity_poly.pdbx_seq_one_letter_code
_entity_poly.pdbx_strand_id
1 'polypeptide(L)' 'PLLRAYLKRWKAEVGVFFDGVSSDSPEEDVRRIAPDHPVFRIQPSA' A
#
# COMPACT_ATOMS: atom_id res chain seq x y z
N PRO A 1 8.60 -0.30 -3.10
CA PRO A 1 7.22 -0.78 -3.43
C PRO A 1 6.20 0.37 -3.49
N LEU A 2 5.32 0.39 -4.50
CA LEU A 2 4.29 1.43 -4.70
C LEU A 2 3.38 1.60 -3.46
N LEU A 3 3.07 0.48 -2.79
CA LEU A 3 2.31 0.44 -1.55
C LEU A 3 2.92 1.32 -0.44
N ARG A 4 4.26 1.35 -0.30
CA ARG A 4 4.94 2.21 0.70
C ARG A 4 4.74 3.69 0.38
N ALA A 5 4.81 4.06 -0.90
CA ALA A 5 4.58 5.44 -1.34
C ALA A 5 3.12 5.86 -1.12
N TYR A 6 2.18 4.95 -1.36
CA TYR A 6 0.76 5.16 -1.07
C TYR A 6 0.53 5.39 0.42
N LEU A 7 1.04 4.51 1.28
CA LEU A 7 0.94 4.65 2.74
C LEU A 7 1.54 5.97 3.22
N LYS A 8 2.69 6.39 2.68
CA LYS A 8 3.32 7.67 3.06
C LYS A 8 2.43 8.88 2.81
N ARG A 9 1.62 8.85 1.73
CA ARG A 9 0.74 9.97 1.35
C ARG A 9 -0.61 9.93 2.07
N TRP A 10 -1.14 8.74 2.35
CA TRP A 10 -2.53 8.57 2.78
C TRP A 10 -2.69 7.99 4.19
N LYS A 11 -1.60 7.77 4.95
CA LYS A 11 -1.59 7.14 6.28
C LYS A 11 -2.68 7.66 7.23
N ALA A 12 -2.91 8.97 7.25
CA ALA A 12 -3.87 9.60 8.15
C ALA A 12 -5.33 9.19 7.86
N GLU A 13 -5.65 8.88 6.61
CA GLU A 13 -7.01 8.59 6.17
C GLU A 13 -7.27 7.08 6.08
N VAL A 14 -6.28 6.31 5.65
CA VAL A 14 -6.47 4.88 5.31
C VAL A 14 -5.69 3.91 6.21
N GLY A 15 -4.91 4.41 7.17
CA GLY A 15 -3.98 3.57 7.97
C GLY A 15 -4.65 2.40 8.70
N VAL A 16 -5.93 2.53 9.07
CA VAL A 16 -6.70 1.47 9.74
C VAL A 16 -6.93 0.23 8.87
N PHE A 17 -6.86 0.36 7.54
CA PHE A 17 -7.13 -0.74 6.61
C PHE A 17 -5.91 -1.62 6.31
N PHE A 18 -4.74 -1.26 6.82
CA PHE A 18 -3.46 -1.92 6.48
C PHE A 18 -2.89 -2.75 7.64
N ASP A 19 -3.73 -3.27 8.53
CA ASP A 19 -3.29 -4.16 9.64
C ASP A 19 -2.19 -3.54 10.52
N GLY A 20 -2.24 -2.22 10.72
CA GLY A 20 -1.23 -1.45 11.45
C GLY A 20 0.10 -1.22 10.71
N VAL A 21 0.25 -1.72 9.49
CA VAL A 21 1.43 -1.49 8.63
C VAL A 21 1.43 -0.06 8.10
N SER A 22 2.60 0.58 8.12
CA SER A 22 2.76 1.95 7.65
C SER A 22 3.97 2.14 6.74
N SER A 23 4.16 3.37 6.25
CA SER A 23 5.31 3.75 5.42
C SER A 23 6.67 3.54 6.08
N ASP A 24 6.72 3.35 7.39
CA ASP A 24 7.94 3.19 8.18
C ASP A 24 8.16 1.73 8.63
N SER A 25 7.21 0.84 8.33
CA SER A 25 7.31 -0.57 8.66
C SER A 25 8.44 -1.26 7.87
N PRO A 26 9.04 -2.34 8.40
CA PRO A 26 9.97 -3.20 7.69
C PRO A 26 9.44 -3.67 6.32
N GLU A 27 10.35 -4.03 5.40
CA GLU A 27 9.93 -4.49 4.07
C GLU A 27 9.14 -5.79 4.10
N GLU A 28 9.41 -6.67 5.06
CA GLU A 28 8.66 -7.93 5.25
C GLU A 28 7.18 -7.68 5.55
N ASP A 29 6.85 -6.71 6.41
CA ASP A 29 5.48 -6.35 6.74
C ASP A 29 4.73 -5.79 5.53
N VAL A 30 5.39 -4.90 4.77
CA VAL A 30 4.80 -4.34 3.55
C VAL A 30 4.56 -5.44 2.50
N ARG A 31 5.43 -6.45 2.42
CA ARG A 31 5.24 -7.60 1.53
C ARG A 31 4.13 -8.53 2.00
N ARG A 32 3.96 -8.70 3.32
CA ARG A 32 2.91 -9.53 3.92
C ARG A 32 1.52 -9.05 3.54
N ILE A 33 1.26 -7.74 3.63
CA ILE A 33 -0.06 -7.16 3.30
C ILE A 33 -0.27 -6.91 1.80
N ALA A 34 0.79 -6.98 0.98
CA ALA A 34 0.68 -6.65 -0.45
C ALA A 34 -0.36 -7.49 -1.23
N PRO A 35 -0.53 -8.81 -0.98
CA PRO A 35 -1.56 -9.61 -1.64
C PRO A 35 -3.00 -9.17 -1.33
N ASP A 36 -3.26 -8.62 -0.14
CA ASP A 36 -4.59 -8.16 0.29
C ASP A 36 -4.98 -6.81 -0.35
N HIS A 37 -4.00 -6.11 -0.93
CA HIS A 37 -4.17 -4.78 -1.52
C HIS A 37 -3.66 -4.75 -2.97
N PRO A 38 -4.37 -5.40 -3.92
CA PRO A 38 -3.95 -5.47 -5.32
C PRO A 38 -3.94 -4.08 -5.97
N VAL A 39 -2.92 -3.82 -6.79
CA VAL A 39 -2.79 -2.58 -7.55
C VAL A 39 -2.87 -2.87 -9.04
N PHE A 40 -3.72 -2.11 -9.72
CA PHE A 40 -3.94 -2.24 -11.16
C PHE A 40 -3.25 -1.11 -11.92
N ARG A 41 -2.62 -1.45 -13.04
CA ARG A 41 -2.11 -0.46 -13.99
C ARG A 41 -3.25 -0.10 -14.94
N ILE A 42 -3.70 1.15 -14.89
CA ILE A 42 -4.69 1.67 -15.84
C ILE A 42 -3.99 1.95 -17.18
N GLN A 43 -4.57 1.47 -18.28
CA GLN A 43 -4.12 1.73 -19.64
C GLN A 43 -5.18 2.54 -20.38
N PRO A 44 -4.80 3.43 -21.32
CA PRO A 44 -5.77 4.09 -22.19
C PRO A 44 -6.62 3.06 -22.93
N SER A 45 -7.89 3.39 -23.17
CA SER A 45 -8.67 2.64 -24.15
C SER A 45 -8.05 2.83 -25.54
N ALA A 46 -8.11 1.77 -26.35
CA ALA A 46 -7.84 1.85 -27.78
C ALA A 46 -8.84 2.79 -28.48
#